data_AF-A0A9Q0TB92-F1
#
_entry.id   AF-A0A9Q0TB92-F1
#
_cell.length_a   1.000
_cell.length_b   1.000
_cell.length_c   1.000
_cell.angle_alpha   90.00
_cell.angle_beta   90.00
_cell.angle_gamma   90.00
#
_symmetry.space_group_name_H-M   'P 1'
#
loop_
_entity.id
_entity.type
_entity.pdbx_description
1 polymer ?
#
loop_
_entity_poly.entity_id
_entity_poly.type
_entity_poly.pdbx_seq_one_letter_code
_entity_poly.pdbx_strand_id
1 'polypeptide(L)'
;MEQYTFVPLDSKVSFDLEQLLKAAAFLVGKSGIGIVYKVVLEKGLTVAVRRLEDGGSQRIMKGLAKGLAFLHESSPKSEESIPVQGEQMTIGTPQQGSPYALTPTHSSTPGSCYEAPESSKVIKPSQKWDVYSFGVILLEIISGKSPIMQMSLSGMDLVRWIQLSIEVKPPSEVLDPFLARDSDREHEMIAVLKIALACVHASPDKRPSMKNVSENLERLVSST
;
A
#
# COMPACT_ATOMS: atom_id res chain seq x y z
N MET A 1 -22.81 17.94 -9.02
CA MET A 1 -21.90 17.10 -9.83
C MET A 1 -21.08 16.29 -8.85
N GLU A 2 -21.22 14.97 -8.85
CA GLU A 2 -20.39 14.09 -8.01
C GLU A 2 -18.94 14.13 -8.52
N GLN A 3 -18.00 14.48 -7.65
CA GLN A 3 -16.59 14.60 -7.99
C GLN A 3 -15.91 13.25 -7.78
N TYR A 4 -15.68 12.49 -8.85
CA TYR A 4 -15.03 11.18 -8.78
C TYR A 4 -13.51 11.35 -8.76
N THR A 5 -12.84 10.86 -7.71
CA THR A 5 -11.37 10.84 -7.60
C THR A 5 -10.84 9.50 -8.09
N PHE A 6 -9.94 9.52 -9.09
CA PHE A 6 -9.31 8.32 -9.65
C PHE A 6 -7.84 8.25 -9.27
N VAL A 7 -7.39 7.10 -8.76
CA VAL A 7 -5.99 6.84 -8.40
C VAL A 7 -5.39 5.80 -9.36
N PRO A 8 -4.41 6.16 -10.21
CA PRO A 8 -3.73 5.21 -11.07
C PRO A 8 -2.79 4.32 -10.26
N LEU A 9 -3.07 3.01 -10.23
CA LEU A 9 -2.26 2.02 -9.51
C LEU A 9 -1.01 1.56 -10.28
N ASP A 10 -0.95 1.78 -11.59
CA ASP A 10 0.20 1.41 -12.42
C ASP A 10 0.65 2.61 -13.26
N SER A 11 1.83 3.14 -12.95
CA SER A 11 2.45 4.28 -13.62
C SER A 11 2.96 3.94 -15.03
N LYS A 12 2.93 2.67 -15.45
CA LYS A 12 3.28 2.25 -16.82
C LYS A 12 2.13 2.38 -17.81
N VAL A 13 0.91 2.67 -17.36
CA VAL A 13 -0.25 2.79 -18.24
C VAL A 13 -0.45 4.26 -18.64
N SER A 14 0.05 4.64 -19.82
CA SER A 14 -0.07 6.00 -20.34
C SER A 14 -1.36 6.15 -21.17
N PHE A 15 -2.49 6.43 -20.53
CA PHE A 15 -3.67 6.96 -21.21
C PHE A 15 -4.17 8.23 -20.52
N ASP A 16 -4.79 9.11 -21.30
CA ASP A 16 -5.36 10.34 -20.78
C ASP A 16 -6.70 10.05 -20.07
N LEU A 17 -6.94 10.70 -18.92
CA LEU A 17 -8.15 10.46 -18.13
C LEU A 17 -9.42 10.83 -18.91
N GLU A 18 -9.37 11.89 -19.71
CA GLU A 18 -10.48 12.34 -20.52
C GLU A 18 -10.79 11.32 -21.62
N GLN A 19 -9.75 10.66 -22.17
CA GLN A 19 -9.93 9.53 -23.08
C GLN A 19 -10.59 8.34 -22.39
N LEU A 20 -10.22 8.00 -21.16
CA LEU A 20 -10.87 6.90 -20.42
C LEU A 20 -12.35 7.19 -20.17
N LEU A 21 -12.70 8.42 -19.81
CA LEU A 21 -14.07 8.83 -19.52
C LEU A 21 -14.95 8.91 -20.77
N LYS A 22 -14.37 9.19 -21.94
CA LYS A 22 -15.07 9.24 -23.23
C LYS A 22 -15.08 7.91 -24.00
N ALA A 23 -14.25 6.95 -23.59
CA ALA A 23 -14.07 5.68 -24.28
C ALA A 23 -15.32 4.78 -24.20
N ALA A 24 -15.48 3.92 -25.20
CA ALA A 24 -16.53 2.92 -25.21
C ALA A 24 -16.29 1.88 -24.10
N ALA A 25 -17.27 1.74 -23.20
CA ALA A 25 -17.24 0.82 -22.08
C ALA A 25 -18.30 -0.29 -22.27
N PHE A 26 -17.87 -1.54 -22.20
CA PHE A 26 -18.74 -2.71 -22.30
C PHE A 26 -18.79 -3.41 -20.94
N LEU A 27 -19.99 -3.68 -20.44
CA LEU A 27 -20.16 -4.46 -19.21
C LEU A 27 -19.59 -5.87 -19.41
N VAL A 28 -18.62 -6.23 -18.58
CA VAL A 28 -18.03 -7.58 -18.56
C VAL A 28 -18.70 -8.43 -17.50
N GLY A 29 -18.98 -7.86 -16.32
CA GLY A 29 -19.63 -8.59 -15.25
C GLY A 29 -19.87 -7.77 -14.00
N LYS A 30 -20.84 -8.22 -13.20
CA LYS A 30 -21.15 -7.71 -11.87
C LYS A 30 -20.81 -8.77 -10.83
N SER A 31 -20.10 -8.37 -9.78
CA SER A 31 -19.90 -9.13 -8.56
C SER A 31 -20.20 -8.21 -7.39
N GLY A 32 -20.30 -8.74 -6.17
CA GLY A 32 -20.52 -7.86 -5.01
C GLY A 32 -19.35 -6.92 -4.70
N ILE A 33 -18.18 -7.10 -5.33
CA ILE A 33 -17.03 -6.16 -5.19
C ILE A 33 -17.23 -4.94 -6.10
N GLY A 34 -18.13 -5.04 -7.10
CA GLY A 34 -18.35 -4.00 -8.08
C GLY A 34 -18.63 -4.52 -9.47
N ILE A 35 -18.68 -3.58 -10.41
CA ILE A 35 -18.97 -3.82 -11.82
C ILE A 35 -17.69 -3.66 -12.62
N VAL A 36 -17.37 -4.64 -13.47
CA VAL A 36 -16.22 -4.60 -14.37
C VAL A 36 -16.68 -4.22 -15.76
N TYR A 37 -16.00 -3.24 -16.34
CA TYR A 37 -16.15 -2.78 -17.70
C TYR A 37 -14.88 -3.09 -18.49
N LYS A 38 -15.05 -3.53 -19.73
CA LYS A 38 -14.00 -3.54 -20.74
C LYS A 38 -14.08 -2.18 -21.44
N VAL A 39 -13.05 -1.36 -21.28
CA VAL A 39 -12.97 -0.04 -21.89
C VAL A 39 -11.96 -0.09 -23.02
N VAL A 40 -12.37 0.34 -24.21
CA VAL A 40 -11.52 0.38 -25.41
C VAL A 40 -11.14 1.83 -25.67
N LEU A 41 -9.87 2.15 -25.44
CA LEU A 41 -9.28 3.46 -25.61
C LEU A 41 -8.87 3.71 -27.07
N GLU A 42 -8.55 4.97 -27.39
CA GLU A 42 -7.94 5.34 -28.66
C GLU A 42 -6.63 4.56 -28.86
N LYS A 43 -6.36 4.14 -30.11
CA LYS A 43 -5.25 3.22 -30.49
C LYS A 43 -5.46 1.74 -30.14
N GLY A 44 -6.67 1.33 -29.74
CA GLY A 44 -7.03 -0.09 -29.56
C GLY A 44 -6.55 -0.71 -28.24
N LEU A 45 -5.99 0.09 -27.33
CA LEU A 45 -5.66 -0.34 -25.99
C LEU A 45 -6.95 -0.68 -25.24
N THR A 46 -7.03 -1.89 -24.68
CA THR A 46 -8.17 -2.33 -23.87
C THR A 46 -7.76 -2.38 -22.41
N VAL A 47 -8.54 -1.72 -21.55
CA VAL A 47 -8.36 -1.74 -20.10
C VAL A 47 -9.61 -2.27 -19.41
N ALA A 48 -9.41 -2.97 -18.29
CA ALA A 48 -10.51 -3.38 -17.43
C ALA A 48 -10.72 -2.32 -16.34
N VAL A 49 -11.85 -1.63 -16.35
CA VAL A 49 -12.22 -0.65 -15.33
C VAL A 49 -13.20 -1.30 -14.38
N ARG A 50 -12.89 -1.34 -13.08
CA ARG A 50 -13.82 -1.83 -12.06
C ARG A 50 -14.40 -0.64 -11.30
N ARG A 51 -15.70 -0.40 -11.45
CA ARG A 51 -16.46 0.49 -10.57
C ARG A 51 -16.74 -0.27 -9.28
N LEU A 52 -16.21 0.21 -8.17
CA LEU A 52 -16.47 -0.38 -6.87
C LEU A 52 -17.89 -0.01 -6.42
N GLU A 53 -18.64 -1.01 -5.97
CA GLU A 53 -19.88 -0.77 -5.24
C GLU A 53 -19.55 -0.38 -3.80
N ASP A 54 -20.58 -0.02 -3.05
CA ASP A 54 -20.48 0.40 -1.68
C ASP A 54 -19.82 -0.69 -0.80
N GLY A 55 -18.77 -0.33 -0.05
CA GLY A 55 -17.93 -1.30 0.66
C GLY A 55 -16.92 -2.08 -0.21
N GLY A 56 -16.82 -1.79 -1.50
CA GLY A 56 -15.86 -2.43 -2.41
C GLY A 56 -14.40 -2.28 -1.96
N SER A 57 -14.02 -1.12 -1.44
CA SER A 57 -12.68 -0.88 -0.87
C SER A 57 -12.39 -1.80 0.31
N GLN A 58 -13.36 -2.01 1.21
CA GLN A 58 -13.21 -2.91 2.36
C GLN A 58 -12.95 -4.36 1.93
N ARG A 59 -13.65 -4.81 0.88
CA ARG A 59 -13.49 -6.15 0.31
C ARG A 59 -12.13 -6.33 -0.35
N ILE A 60 -11.60 -5.30 -1.01
CA ILE A 60 -10.25 -5.30 -1.57
C ILE A 60 -9.22 -5.42 -0.44
N MET A 61 -9.31 -4.56 0.58
CA MET A 61 -8.39 -4.58 1.73
C MET A 61 -8.36 -5.96 2.41
N LYS A 62 -9.52 -6.56 2.63
CA LYS A 62 -9.66 -7.92 3.18
C LYS A 62 -9.05 -8.99 2.27
N GLY A 63 -9.34 -8.92 0.96
CA GLY A 63 -8.81 -9.88 -0.02
C GLY A 63 -7.28 -9.87 -0.07
N LEU A 64 -6.70 -8.67 -0.08
CA LEU A 64 -5.24 -8.47 -0.04
C LEU A 64 -4.64 -9.00 1.26
N ALA A 65 -5.23 -8.66 2.42
CA ALA A 65 -4.76 -9.13 3.72
C ALA A 65 -4.75 -10.66 3.83
N LYS A 66 -5.82 -11.32 3.36
CA LYS A 66 -5.93 -12.78 3.36
C LYS A 66 -4.91 -13.44 2.45
N GLY A 67 -4.75 -12.93 1.23
CA GLY A 67 -3.77 -13.45 0.28
C GLY A 67 -2.36 -13.38 0.88
N LEU A 68 -2.00 -12.23 1.47
CA LEU A 68 -0.69 -12.05 2.07
C LEU A 68 -0.51 -12.89 3.36
N ALA A 69 -1.55 -13.03 4.19
CA ALA A 69 -1.51 -13.92 5.36
C ALA A 69 -1.27 -15.38 4.96
N PHE A 70 -1.94 -15.86 3.90
CA PHE A 70 -1.75 -17.20 3.36
C PHE A 70 -0.30 -17.41 2.85
N LEU A 71 0.26 -16.42 2.16
CA LEU A 71 1.65 -16.46 1.70
C LEU A 71 2.64 -16.49 2.87
N HIS A 72 2.39 -15.71 3.92
CA HIS A 72 3.23 -15.72 5.12
C HIS A 72 3.17 -17.05 5.87
N GLU A 73 2.00 -17.69 5.92
CA GLU A 73 1.83 -19.01 6.56
C GLU A 73 2.45 -20.15 5.73
N SER A 74 2.41 -20.03 4.40
CA SER A 74 3.00 -21.00 3.47
C SER A 74 4.50 -20.84 3.27
N SER A 75 5.08 -19.71 3.70
CA SER A 75 6.51 -19.44 3.64
C SER A 75 7.22 -20.07 4.84
N PRO A 76 8.42 -20.68 4.66
CA PRO A 76 9.18 -21.17 5.78
C PRO A 76 9.48 -20.00 6.73
N LYS A 77 9.04 -20.13 7.99
CA LYS A 77 9.27 -19.12 9.04
C LYS A 77 10.77 -18.87 9.15
N SER A 78 11.24 -17.74 8.66
CA SER A 78 12.57 -17.24 9.01
C SER A 78 12.49 -16.59 10.39
N GLU A 79 12.16 -17.36 11.42
CA GLU A 79 12.25 -16.95 12.80
C GLU A 79 13.44 -17.67 13.42
N GLU A 80 14.58 -16.98 13.49
CA GLU A 80 15.28 -16.79 14.76
C GLU A 80 16.37 -15.75 14.54
N SER A 81 16.25 -14.67 15.32
CA SER A 81 17.27 -13.66 15.51
C SER A 81 18.51 -14.32 16.11
N ILE A 82 19.44 -14.77 15.27
CA ILE A 82 20.78 -15.11 15.75
C ILE A 82 21.50 -13.75 15.97
N PRO A 83 21.91 -13.41 17.21
CA PRO A 83 22.76 -12.26 17.41
C PRO A 83 24.11 -12.58 16.77
N VAL A 84 24.43 -11.95 15.63
CA VAL A 84 25.79 -11.99 15.10
C VAL A 84 26.61 -11.01 15.95
N GLN A 85 27.05 -11.49 17.12
CA GLN A 85 28.21 -10.93 17.81
C GLN A 85 29.46 -11.28 17.00
N GLY A 86 30.25 -10.26 16.68
CA GLY A 86 31.69 -10.36 16.44
C GLY A 86 32.12 -11.10 15.16
N GLU A 87 32.57 -10.36 14.16
CA GLU A 87 34.00 -10.09 14.04
C GLU A 87 34.25 -9.12 12.89
N GLN A 88 35.04 -8.10 13.21
CA GLN A 88 35.61 -7.14 12.29
C GLN A 88 36.68 -7.88 11.48
N MET A 89 36.50 -8.06 10.17
CA MET A 89 37.59 -8.53 9.31
C MET A 89 37.87 -7.51 8.20
N THR A 90 39.10 -7.04 8.24
CA THR A 90 39.74 -5.99 7.47
C THR A 90 39.97 -6.37 6.00
N ILE A 91 39.82 -5.34 5.16
CA ILE A 91 40.40 -5.05 3.84
C ILE A 91 41.39 -6.08 3.26
N GLY A 92 41.08 -6.56 2.06
CA GLY A 92 42.03 -7.07 1.07
C GLY A 92 41.50 -6.88 -0.35
N THR A 93 42.08 -5.96 -1.13
CA THR A 93 41.99 -5.88 -2.60
C THR A 93 43.28 -6.46 -3.22
N PRO A 94 43.42 -6.62 -4.55
CA PRO A 94 42.45 -6.62 -5.65
C PRO A 94 42.54 -7.89 -6.53
N GLN A 95 41.53 -8.18 -7.37
CA GLN A 95 41.72 -8.68 -8.75
C GLN A 95 40.40 -8.83 -9.54
N GLN A 96 40.30 -7.99 -10.57
CA GLN A 96 39.73 -8.20 -11.92
C GLN A 96 38.39 -8.94 -12.11
N GLY A 97 37.40 -8.17 -12.60
CA GLY A 97 36.58 -8.60 -13.74
C GLY A 97 35.06 -8.71 -13.54
N SER A 98 34.33 -7.59 -13.49
CA SER A 98 32.96 -7.53 -14.05
C SER A 98 32.56 -6.06 -14.32
N PRO A 99 32.21 -5.68 -15.57
CA PRO A 99 31.94 -4.30 -15.96
C PRO A 99 30.54 -3.77 -15.57
N TYR A 100 29.81 -4.46 -14.69
CA TYR A 100 28.46 -4.07 -14.25
C TYR A 100 28.40 -3.60 -12.78
N ALA A 101 29.47 -2.97 -12.28
CA ALA A 101 29.41 -2.27 -11.00
C ALA A 101 28.76 -0.88 -11.21
N LEU A 102 27.45 -0.80 -10.99
CA LEU A 102 26.74 0.47 -10.95
C LEU A 102 27.25 1.28 -9.74
N THR A 103 27.80 2.45 -10.05
CA THR A 103 28.09 3.52 -9.10
C THR A 103 26.86 3.85 -8.26
N PRO A 104 27.01 4.19 -6.95
CA PRO A 104 25.89 4.65 -6.14
C PRO A 104 25.59 6.10 -6.53
N THR A 105 24.86 6.27 -7.63
CA THR A 105 24.24 7.54 -7.98
C THR A 105 23.03 7.69 -7.08
N HIS A 106 23.05 8.69 -6.18
CA HIS A 106 21.91 9.13 -5.38
C HIS A 106 20.80 9.67 -6.28
N SER A 107 20.11 8.78 -6.99
CA SER A 107 18.85 9.03 -7.65
C SER A 107 17.78 8.28 -6.86
N SER A 108 16.96 9.03 -6.14
CA SER A 108 15.79 8.54 -5.43
C SER A 108 14.89 7.77 -6.41
N THR A 109 15.06 6.46 -6.48
CA THR A 109 14.21 5.58 -7.28
C THR A 109 12.78 5.64 -6.74
N PRO A 110 11.74 5.69 -7.60
CA PRO A 110 10.33 5.74 -7.20
C PRO A 110 9.80 4.46 -6.51
N GLY A 111 10.68 3.56 -6.06
CA GLY A 111 10.35 2.30 -5.38
C GLY A 111 10.39 2.36 -3.84
N SER A 112 10.75 3.50 -3.22
CA SER A 112 11.00 3.58 -1.77
C SER A 112 9.76 3.83 -0.91
N CYS A 113 8.62 4.23 -1.48
CA CYS A 113 7.46 4.70 -0.71
C CYS A 113 6.68 3.60 0.04
N TYR A 114 6.90 2.34 -0.30
CA TYR A 114 6.31 1.18 0.38
C TYR A 114 7.34 0.41 1.23
N GLU A 115 8.59 0.88 1.27
CA GLU A 115 9.69 0.15 1.89
C GLU A 115 9.73 0.39 3.40
N ALA A 116 9.93 -0.69 4.16
CA ALA A 116 10.07 -0.57 5.61
C ALA A 116 11.35 0.21 5.96
N PRO A 117 11.36 1.07 7.00
CA PRO A 117 12.49 1.95 7.30
C PRO A 117 13.81 1.21 7.58
N GLU A 118 13.74 -0.05 8.01
CA GLU A 118 14.87 -0.93 8.26
C GLU A 118 15.44 -1.62 7.01
N SER A 119 14.76 -1.55 5.86
CA SER A 119 15.16 -2.28 4.65
C SER A 119 16.53 -1.85 4.12
N SER A 120 16.85 -0.56 4.27
CA SER A 120 18.15 0.00 3.94
C SER A 120 19.29 -0.50 4.83
N LYS A 121 18.96 -1.06 6.01
CA LYS A 121 19.93 -1.47 7.04
C LYS A 121 20.10 -2.98 7.12
N VAL A 122 19.07 -3.74 6.73
CA VAL A 122 19.02 -5.20 6.87
C VAL A 122 18.92 -5.83 5.49
N ILE A 123 19.87 -6.71 5.16
CA ILE A 123 19.95 -7.32 3.82
C ILE A 123 18.92 -8.44 3.63
N LYS A 124 18.47 -9.08 4.72
CA LYS A 124 17.52 -10.20 4.66
C LYS A 124 16.07 -9.69 4.75
N PRO A 125 15.25 -9.86 3.70
CA PRO A 125 13.83 -9.56 3.77
C PRO A 125 13.13 -10.36 4.87
N SER A 126 12.15 -9.74 5.53
CA SER A 126 11.35 -10.38 6.56
C SER A 126 9.87 -10.19 6.26
N GLN A 127 9.02 -11.06 6.80
CA GLN A 127 7.56 -10.91 6.71
C GLN A 127 7.08 -9.55 7.26
N LYS A 128 7.82 -8.94 8.19
CA LYS A 128 7.50 -7.61 8.73
C LYS A 128 7.68 -6.48 7.71
N TRP A 129 8.51 -6.66 6.68
CA TRP A 129 8.60 -5.69 5.58
C TRP A 129 7.30 -5.67 4.79
N ASP A 130 6.78 -6.85 4.42
CA ASP A 130 5.50 -6.96 3.72
C ASP A 130 4.35 -6.37 4.54
N VAL A 131 4.35 -6.56 5.86
CA VAL A 131 3.36 -5.94 6.77
C VAL A 131 3.43 -4.41 6.67
N TYR A 132 4.64 -3.83 6.64
CA TYR A 132 4.80 -2.39 6.50
C TYR A 132 4.26 -1.89 5.15
N SER A 133 4.66 -2.54 4.05
CA SER A 133 4.19 -2.19 2.70
C SER A 133 2.67 -2.28 2.60
N PHE A 134 2.08 -3.33 3.18
CA PHE A 134 0.63 -3.48 3.27
C PHE A 134 -0.03 -2.34 4.07
N GLY A 135 0.58 -1.93 5.18
CA GLY A 135 0.14 -0.78 5.95
C GLY A 135 0.10 0.51 5.13
N VAL A 136 1.12 0.78 4.31
CA VAL A 136 1.14 1.95 3.41
C VAL A 136 0.02 1.87 2.38
N ILE A 137 -0.24 0.69 1.80
CA ILE A 137 -1.35 0.47 0.86
C ILE A 137 -2.70 0.75 1.54
N LEU A 138 -2.89 0.30 2.80
CA LEU A 138 -4.11 0.62 3.54
C LEU A 138 -4.27 2.13 3.73
N LEU A 139 -3.20 2.83 4.09
CA LEU A 139 -3.22 4.29 4.26
C LEU A 139 -3.55 5.02 2.96
N GLU A 140 -3.00 4.58 1.83
CA GLU A 140 -3.33 5.10 0.51
C GLU A 140 -4.81 4.93 0.19
N ILE A 141 -5.35 3.72 0.39
CA ILE A 141 -6.75 3.39 0.11
C ILE A 141 -7.70 4.24 0.96
N ILE A 142 -7.47 4.33 2.29
CA ILE A 142 -8.40 5.01 3.19
C ILE A 142 -8.32 6.53 3.14
N SER A 143 -7.17 7.09 2.73
CA SER A 143 -6.97 8.54 2.63
C SER A 143 -7.23 9.10 1.23
N GLY A 144 -7.26 8.24 0.21
CA GLY A 144 -7.34 8.61 -1.19
C GLY A 144 -6.10 9.36 -1.70
N LYS A 145 -4.99 9.33 -0.96
CA LYS A 145 -3.76 10.08 -1.27
C LYS A 145 -2.64 9.14 -1.69
N SER A 146 -1.93 9.52 -2.75
CA SER A 146 -0.74 8.80 -3.20
C SER A 146 0.34 8.80 -2.10
N PRO A 147 1.00 7.65 -1.86
CA PRO A 147 2.18 7.56 -0.99
C PRO A 147 3.29 8.51 -1.40
N ILE A 148 3.33 8.84 -2.69
CA ILE A 148 4.14 9.91 -3.25
C ILE A 148 3.30 11.18 -3.16
N MET A 149 3.36 11.84 -2.01
CA MET A 149 2.87 13.22 -1.89
C MET A 149 3.71 14.09 -2.81
N GLN A 150 3.26 14.31 -4.05
CA GLN A 150 3.89 15.24 -5.01
C GLN A 150 3.68 16.71 -4.60
N MET A 151 3.62 16.97 -3.30
CA MET A 151 3.47 18.29 -2.75
C MET A 151 4.55 18.54 -1.70
N SER A 152 5.36 19.54 -2.03
CA SER A 152 6.32 20.26 -1.18
C SER A 152 7.75 19.76 -1.17
N LEU A 153 8.64 20.75 -1.20
CA LEU A 153 10.09 20.70 -0.96
C LEU A 153 10.48 20.10 0.41
N SER A 154 9.52 19.57 1.20
CA SER A 154 9.70 19.09 2.56
C SER A 154 10.12 17.62 2.67
N GLY A 155 9.98 16.83 1.59
CA GLY A 155 10.31 15.40 1.61
C GLY A 155 9.40 14.58 2.55
N MET A 156 8.23 15.09 2.91
CA MET A 156 7.27 14.42 3.79
C MET A 156 6.55 13.28 3.04
N ASP A 157 6.65 12.06 3.57
CA ASP A 157 5.89 10.91 3.05
C ASP A 157 4.46 10.83 3.65
N LEU A 158 3.62 9.98 3.04
CA LEU A 158 2.24 9.77 3.47
C LEU A 158 2.11 9.30 4.91
N VAL A 159 2.99 8.39 5.35
CA VAL A 159 2.96 7.82 6.71
C VAL A 159 3.18 8.94 7.73
N ARG A 160 4.19 9.77 7.50
CA ARG A 160 4.54 10.90 8.37
C ARG A 160 3.47 11.97 8.36
N TRP A 161 2.90 12.28 7.19
CA TRP A 161 1.79 13.23 7.08
C TRP A 161 0.58 12.79 7.91
N ILE A 162 0.19 11.51 7.82
CA ILE A 162 -0.95 10.98 8.60
C ILE A 162 -0.65 11.03 10.09
N GLN A 163 0.52 10.54 10.52
CA GLN A 163 0.92 10.54 11.93
C GLN A 163 0.87 11.94 12.55
N LEU A 164 1.40 12.95 11.86
CA LEU A 164 1.34 14.34 12.33
C LEU A 164 -0.09 14.88 12.30
N SER A 165 -0.88 14.55 11.29
CA SER A 165 -2.25 15.05 11.15
C SER A 165 -3.15 14.58 12.28
N ILE A 166 -3.06 13.30 12.67
CA ILE A 166 -3.88 12.74 13.75
C ILE A 166 -3.44 13.15 15.16
N GLU A 167 -2.24 13.71 15.31
CA GLU A 167 -1.79 14.31 16.58
C GLU A 167 -2.49 15.65 16.85
N VAL A 168 -2.87 16.38 15.78
CA VAL A 168 -3.44 17.73 15.87
C VAL A 168 -4.92 17.82 15.51
N LYS A 169 -5.47 16.80 14.86
CA LYS A 169 -6.85 16.75 14.35
C LYS A 169 -7.48 15.39 14.60
N PRO A 170 -8.82 15.31 14.61
CA PRO A 170 -9.49 14.02 14.73
C PRO A 170 -9.11 13.09 13.56
N PRO A 171 -9.06 11.76 13.77
CA PRO A 171 -8.67 10.80 12.74
C PRO A 171 -9.60 10.76 11.52
N SER A 172 -10.82 11.26 11.62
CA SER A 172 -11.74 11.36 10.48
C SER A 172 -11.24 12.30 9.38
N GLU A 173 -10.47 13.33 9.73
CA GLU A 173 -9.96 14.35 8.79
C GLU A 173 -8.92 13.82 7.79
N VAL A 174 -8.29 12.68 8.09
CA VAL A 174 -7.34 12.06 7.16
C VAL A 174 -8.01 11.10 6.16
N LEU A 175 -9.26 10.71 6.43
CA LEU A 175 -10.01 9.76 5.61
C LEU A 175 -10.54 10.41 4.33
N ASP A 176 -10.71 9.60 3.29
CA ASP A 176 -11.44 10.00 2.10
C ASP A 176 -12.93 10.22 2.47
N PRO A 177 -13.50 11.41 2.22
CA PRO A 177 -14.90 11.69 2.48
C PRO A 177 -15.88 10.70 1.80
N PHE A 178 -15.47 10.07 0.69
CA PHE A 178 -16.27 9.07 0.02
C PHE A 178 -16.37 7.74 0.77
N LEU A 179 -15.41 7.45 1.66
CA LEU A 179 -15.38 6.27 2.51
C LEU A 179 -16.04 6.50 3.88
N ALA A 180 -16.09 7.75 4.35
CA ALA A 180 -16.65 8.15 5.64
C ALA A 180 -17.98 8.94 5.48
N ARG A 181 -18.92 8.41 4.68
CA ARG A 181 -20.18 9.11 4.36
C ARG A 181 -21.19 9.16 5.53
N ASP A 182 -21.15 8.17 6.40
CA ASP A 182 -21.99 8.03 7.58
C ASP A 182 -21.14 7.63 8.80
N SER A 183 -21.73 7.75 9.99
CA SER A 183 -20.99 7.55 11.24
C SER A 183 -20.52 6.12 11.43
N ASP A 184 -21.30 5.11 11.05
CA ASP A 184 -20.93 3.70 11.22
C ASP A 184 -19.69 3.38 10.37
N ARG A 185 -19.69 3.86 9.12
CA ARG A 185 -18.55 3.74 8.22
C ARG A 185 -17.33 4.51 8.66
N GLU A 186 -17.53 5.73 9.15
CA GLU A 186 -16.42 6.50 9.71
C GLU A 186 -15.74 5.72 10.83
N HIS A 187 -16.52 5.13 11.75
CA HIS A 187 -15.97 4.30 12.83
C HIS A 187 -15.23 3.06 12.30
N GLU A 188 -15.79 2.36 11.31
CA GLU A 188 -15.11 1.25 10.63
C GLU A 188 -13.78 1.69 10.00
N MET A 189 -13.76 2.83 9.29
CA MET A 189 -12.58 3.33 8.60
C MET A 189 -11.53 3.86 9.58
N ILE A 190 -11.94 4.46 10.69
CA ILE A 190 -11.03 4.81 11.79
C ILE A 190 -10.40 3.55 12.40
N ALA A 191 -11.14 2.45 12.50
CA ALA A 191 -10.57 1.18 12.95
C ALA A 191 -9.56 0.61 11.93
N VAL A 192 -9.84 0.70 10.63
CA VAL A 192 -8.87 0.35 9.57
C VAL A 192 -7.62 1.23 9.63
N LEU A 193 -7.78 2.54 9.85
CA LEU A 193 -6.66 3.47 10.05
C LEU A 193 -5.76 3.05 11.20
N LYS A 194 -6.33 2.63 12.34
CA LYS A 194 -5.56 2.14 13.49
C LYS A 194 -4.77 0.86 13.15
N ILE A 195 -5.38 -0.06 12.40
CA ILE A 195 -4.70 -1.27 11.92
C ILE A 195 -3.54 -0.89 11.00
N ALA A 196 -3.76 0.03 10.06
CA ALA A 196 -2.75 0.51 9.13
C ALA A 196 -1.56 1.18 9.86
N LEU A 197 -1.84 2.03 10.86
CA LEU A 197 -0.83 2.67 11.71
C LEU A 197 0.01 1.65 12.50
N ALA A 198 -0.60 0.57 12.99
CA ALA A 198 0.13 -0.52 13.64
C ALA A 198 1.04 -1.28 12.64
N CYS A 199 0.60 -1.45 11.39
CA CYS A 199 1.38 -2.10 10.34
C CYS A 199 2.60 -1.28 9.93
N VAL A 200 2.48 0.06 9.83
CA VAL A 200 3.58 0.96 9.46
C VAL A 200 4.46 1.39 10.64
N HIS A 201 4.37 0.70 11.77
CA HIS A 201 5.20 1.04 12.94
C HIS A 201 6.70 0.92 12.58
N ALA A 202 7.50 1.91 12.99
CA ALA A 202 8.94 1.96 12.65
C ALA A 202 9.70 0.70 13.12
N SER A 203 9.46 0.25 14.35
CA SER A 203 10.00 -1.01 14.88
C SER A 203 9.27 -2.24 14.32
N PRO A 204 9.97 -3.21 13.68
CA PRO A 204 9.35 -4.41 13.11
C PRO A 204 8.67 -5.31 14.13
N ASP A 205 9.21 -5.40 15.35
CA ASP A 205 8.68 -6.26 16.43
C ASP A 205 7.29 -5.83 16.88
N LYS A 206 7.00 -4.53 16.79
CA LYS A 206 5.70 -3.96 17.15
C LYS A 206 4.63 -4.13 16.07
N ARG A 207 5.03 -4.48 14.84
CA ARG A 207 4.08 -4.71 13.75
C ARG A 207 3.32 -6.03 14.01
N PRO A 208 2.00 -6.06 13.80
CA PRO A 208 1.22 -7.29 13.93
C PRO A 208 1.62 -8.34 12.89
N SER A 209 1.23 -9.60 13.11
CA SER A 209 1.32 -10.62 12.07
C SER A 209 0.24 -10.39 11.00
N MET A 210 0.50 -10.78 9.74
CA MET A 210 -0.53 -10.66 8.69
C MET A 210 -1.79 -11.48 9.00
N LYS A 211 -1.67 -12.59 9.74
CA LYS A 211 -2.81 -13.33 10.27
C LYS A 211 -3.68 -12.43 11.15
N ASN A 212 -3.09 -11.76 12.14
CA ASN A 212 -3.86 -10.85 13.00
C ASN A 212 -4.43 -9.67 12.22
N VAL A 213 -3.69 -9.11 11.25
CA VAL A 213 -4.20 -8.03 10.39
C VAL A 213 -5.44 -8.50 9.64
N SER A 214 -5.38 -9.68 9.02
CA SER A 214 -6.51 -10.26 8.28
C SER A 214 -7.73 -10.46 9.18
N GLU A 215 -7.57 -11.10 10.34
CA GLU A 215 -8.65 -11.36 11.29
C GLU A 215 -9.30 -10.06 11.80
N ASN A 216 -8.51 -9.04 12.09
CA ASN A 216 -9.03 -7.74 12.53
C ASN A 216 -9.84 -7.07 11.42
N LEU A 217 -9.34 -7.07 10.17
CA LEU A 217 -10.09 -6.54 9.03
C LEU A 217 -11.37 -7.34 8.76
N GLU A 218 -11.39 -8.65 9.02
CA GLU A 218 -12.62 -9.44 8.89
C GLU A 218 -13.71 -9.02 9.87
N ARG A 219 -13.34 -8.80 11.14
CA ARG A 219 -14.31 -8.44 12.19
C ARG A 219 -14.99 -7.10 11.92
N LEU A 220 -14.25 -6.14 11.39
CA LEU A 220 -14.77 -4.81 11.06
C LEU A 220 -15.83 -4.85 9.95
N VAL A 221 -15.68 -5.74 8.98
CA VAL A 221 -16.58 -5.83 7.81
C VAL A 221 -17.73 -6.82 8.03
N SER A 222 -17.70 -7.59 9.13
CA SER A 222 -18.78 -8.55 9.48
C SER A 222 -19.88 -7.92 10.35
N SER A 223 -19.72 -6.66 10.75
CA SER A 223 -20.62 -5.96 11.67
C SER A 223 -21.71 -5.15 10.95
N THR A 224 -21.79 -5.27 9.61
CA THR A 224 -22.75 -4.59 8.74
C THR A 224 -23.54 -5.59 7.90
#